data_AF-A0A5B9T791-F1
#
_entry.id   AF-A0A5B9T791-F1
#
_cell.length_a   1.000
_cell.length_b   1.000
_cell.length_c   1.000
_cell.angle_alpha   90.00
_cell.angle_beta   90.00
_cell.angle_gamma   90.00
#
_symmetry.space_group_name_H-M   'P 1'
#
loop_
_entity.id
_entity.type
_entity.pdbx_description
1 polymer ?
#
loop_
_entity_poly.entity_id
_entity_poly.type
_entity_poly.pdbx_seq_one_letter_code
_entity_poly.pdbx_strand_id
1 'polypeptide(L)'
;HEYETQYFRGKPSDFGEDRHLTILMLAAGFRTEYVPDAIAATVVPDRLVPYLRQQLRWARSTFRDTALALPLLASLDFYITLDIVGQNLLPLLLGASILTALAQIALTSEFPWPTVLIIASMTMVRC
;
A
#
# COMPACT_ATOMS: atom_id res chain seq x y z
N HIS A 1 -29.58 -7.33 -12.49
CA HIS A 1 -29.01 -7.47 -13.84
C HIS A 1 -28.25 -6.18 -14.22
N GLU A 2 -27.57 -5.57 -13.26
CA GLU A 2 -27.14 -4.16 -13.32
C GLU A 2 -25.91 -3.95 -12.43
N TYR A 3 -24.85 -4.70 -12.70
CA TYR A 3 -23.57 -4.58 -11.98
C TYR A 3 -22.35 -4.46 -12.92
N GLU A 4 -22.54 -4.47 -14.25
CA GLU A 4 -21.42 -4.62 -15.19
C GLU A 4 -20.93 -3.33 -15.85
N THR A 5 -21.49 -2.16 -15.54
CA THR A 5 -21.08 -0.92 -16.22
C THR A 5 -20.86 0.25 -15.27
N GLN A 6 -19.77 0.19 -14.50
CA GLN A 6 -19.20 1.37 -13.86
C GLN A 6 -18.26 2.09 -14.84
N TYR A 7 -18.61 3.34 -15.17
CA TYR A 7 -17.80 4.23 -15.99
C TYR A 7 -17.08 5.24 -15.09
N PHE A 8 -15.75 5.24 -15.11
CA PHE A 8 -14.96 6.28 -14.45
C PHE A 8 -14.42 7.24 -15.53
N ARG A 9 -14.88 8.49 -15.50
CA ARG A 9 -14.48 9.55 -16.45
C ARG A 9 -14.67 9.18 -17.93
N GLY A 10 -15.77 8.48 -18.25
CA GLY A 10 -16.15 8.19 -19.63
C GLY A 10 -15.35 7.08 -20.32
N LYS A 11 -14.56 6.30 -19.56
CA LYS A 11 -13.97 5.05 -20.06
C LYS A 11 -14.50 3.86 -19.24
N PRO A 12 -14.82 2.72 -19.88
CA PRO A 12 -15.16 1.50 -19.16
C PRO A 12 -13.95 1.10 -18.30
N SER A 13 -14.14 1.11 -16.98
CA SER A 13 -13.07 0.87 -16.03
C SER A 13 -12.95 -0.62 -15.77
N ASP A 14 -12.20 -1.32 -16.62
CA ASP A 14 -11.86 -2.74 -16.44
C ASP A 14 -10.65 -2.88 -15.50
N PHE A 15 -10.72 -2.24 -14.33
CA PHE A 15 -9.62 -2.16 -13.38
C PHE A 15 -10.01 -2.86 -12.08
N GLY A 16 -9.35 -3.99 -11.82
CA GLY A 16 -9.38 -4.68 -10.54
C GLY A 16 -8.93 -3.77 -9.39
N GLU A 17 -9.88 -3.12 -8.76
CA GLU A 17 -9.70 -2.28 -7.58
C GLU A 17 -10.62 -2.78 -6.47
N ASP A 18 -10.33 -3.95 -5.90
CA ASP A 18 -11.04 -4.47 -4.72
C ASP A 18 -11.16 -3.39 -3.63
N ARG A 19 -10.12 -2.54 -3.51
CA ARG A 19 -10.07 -1.40 -2.61
C ARG A 19 -11.04 -0.27 -2.99
N HIS A 20 -11.17 0.07 -4.27
CA HIS A 20 -12.11 1.10 -4.71
C HIS A 20 -13.56 0.62 -4.55
N LEU A 21 -13.83 -0.63 -4.90
CA LEU A 21 -15.14 -1.25 -4.64
C LEU A 21 -15.45 -1.23 -3.14
N THR A 22 -14.48 -1.57 -2.29
CA THR A 22 -14.64 -1.49 -0.83
C THR A 22 -14.94 -0.07 -0.36
N ILE A 23 -14.23 0.94 -0.87
CA ILE A 23 -14.49 2.35 -0.54
C ILE A 23 -15.91 2.76 -0.98
N LEU A 24 -16.37 2.32 -2.15
CA LEU A 24 -17.74 2.58 -2.63
C LEU A 24 -18.79 1.88 -1.75
N MET A 25 -18.54 0.63 -1.34
CA MET A 25 -19.43 -0.09 -0.42
C MET A 25 -19.51 0.63 0.93
N LEU A 26 -18.38 1.08 1.48
CA LEU A 26 -18.34 1.87 2.71
C LEU A 26 -19.09 3.22 2.54
N ALA A 27 -18.88 3.91 1.42
CA ALA A 27 -19.58 5.16 1.10
C ALA A 27 -21.10 4.97 0.92
N ALA A 28 -21.54 3.80 0.47
CA ALA A 28 -22.95 3.43 0.38
C ALA A 28 -23.56 2.99 1.73
N GLY A 29 -22.79 3.02 2.82
CA GLY A 29 -23.24 2.72 4.19
C GLY A 29 -23.13 1.24 4.59
N PHE A 30 -22.49 0.40 3.78
CA PHE A 30 -22.20 -0.99 4.16
C PHE A 30 -21.02 -1.06 5.15
N ARG A 31 -20.95 -2.14 5.91
CA ARG A 31 -19.90 -2.39 6.90
C ARG A 31 -18.97 -3.51 6.43
N THR A 32 -17.69 -3.39 6.76
CA THR A 32 -16.69 -4.44 6.53
C THR A 32 -16.47 -5.22 7.83
N GLU A 33 -16.51 -6.55 7.75
CA GLU A 33 -16.21 -7.44 8.87
C GLU A 33 -15.02 -8.35 8.54
N TYR A 34 -14.13 -8.52 9.51
CA TYR A 34 -12.98 -9.41 9.39
C TYR A 34 -13.37 -10.82 9.88
N VAL A 35 -13.27 -11.81 8.99
CA VAL A 35 -13.57 -13.20 9.29
C VAL A 35 -12.26 -14.00 9.34
N PRO A 36 -11.75 -14.37 10.53
CA PRO A 36 -10.45 -15.05 10.66
C PRO A 36 -10.43 -16.44 10.02
N ASP A 37 -11.59 -17.10 9.90
CA ASP A 37 -11.71 -18.43 9.30
C ASP A 37 -11.70 -18.40 7.75
N ALA A 38 -11.74 -17.21 7.14
CA ALA A 38 -11.68 -17.06 5.69
C ALA A 38 -10.23 -17.18 5.21
N ILE A 39 -9.85 -18.37 4.72
CA ILE A 39 -8.50 -18.65 4.20
C ILE A 39 -8.47 -18.45 2.69
N ALA A 40 -7.57 -17.58 2.21
CA ALA A 40 -7.31 -17.38 0.79
C ALA A 40 -5.86 -17.76 0.44
N ALA A 41 -5.68 -18.62 -0.55
CA ALA A 41 -4.36 -18.99 -1.07
C ALA A 41 -3.97 -18.06 -2.22
N THR A 42 -2.75 -17.53 -2.19
CA THR A 42 -2.22 -16.68 -3.27
C THR A 42 -0.91 -17.24 -3.79
N VAL A 43 -0.68 -17.09 -5.10
CA VAL A 43 0.58 -17.45 -5.73
C VAL A 43 1.52 -16.26 -5.58
N VAL A 44 2.59 -16.44 -4.81
CA VAL A 44 3.65 -15.44 -4.65
C VAL A 44 4.78 -15.78 -5.61
N PRO A 45 5.38 -14.79 -6.32
CA PRO A 45 6.51 -15.06 -7.17
C PRO A 45 7.71 -15.59 -6.39
N ASP A 46 8.36 -16.61 -6.93
CA ASP A 46 9.54 -17.28 -6.38
C ASP A 46 10.85 -16.55 -6.71
N ARG A 47 10.80 -15.58 -7.64
CA ARG A 47 11.96 -14.82 -8.12
C ARG A 47 11.88 -13.35 -7.73
N LEU A 48 13.03 -12.78 -7.42
CA LEU A 48 13.18 -11.39 -6.99
C LEU A 48 12.62 -10.36 -8.00
N VAL A 49 12.89 -10.53 -9.30
CA VAL A 49 12.46 -9.55 -10.30
C VAL A 49 10.93 -9.49 -10.45
N PRO A 50 10.21 -10.61 -10.65
CA PRO A 50 8.74 -10.63 -10.58
C PRO A 50 8.17 -10.10 -9.26
N TYR A 51 8.79 -10.46 -8.13
CA TYR A 51 8.38 -9.98 -6.81
C TYR A 51 8.47 -8.45 -6.70
N LEU A 52 9.60 -7.85 -7.09
CA LEU A 52 9.77 -6.40 -7.07
C LEU A 52 8.79 -5.68 -8.00
N ARG A 53 8.53 -6.24 -9.18
CA ARG A 53 7.51 -5.69 -10.10
C ARG A 53 6.11 -5.72 -9.48
N GLN A 54 5.79 -6.77 -8.73
CA GLN A 54 4.53 -6.88 -8.00
C GLN A 54 4.43 -5.87 -6.87
N GLN A 55 5.48 -5.71 -6.06
CA GLN A 55 5.55 -4.71 -4.99
C GLN A 55 5.41 -3.28 -5.54
N LEU A 56 6.09 -2.95 -6.65
CA LEU A 56 5.99 -1.63 -7.29
C LEU A 56 4.60 -1.36 -7.85
N ARG A 57 3.93 -2.39 -8.40
CA ARG A 57 2.56 -2.28 -8.88
C ARG A 57 1.61 -1.98 -7.72
N TRP A 58 1.75 -2.71 -6.61
CA TRP A 58 0.95 -2.51 -5.40
C TRP A 58 1.19 -1.14 -4.78
N ALA A 59 2.45 -0.74 -4.60
CA ALA A 59 2.78 0.58 -4.08
C ALA A 59 2.15 1.71 -4.92
N ARG A 60 2.22 1.61 -6.26
CA ARG A 60 1.61 2.59 -7.16
C ARG A 60 0.08 2.66 -6.99
N SER A 61 -0.59 1.51 -6.87
CA SER A 61 -2.04 1.49 -6.62
C SER A 61 -2.37 2.11 -5.27
N THR A 62 -1.64 1.74 -4.21
CA THR A 62 -1.87 2.28 -2.87
C THR A 62 -1.79 3.80 -2.83
N PHE A 63 -0.77 4.41 -3.44
CA PHE A 63 -0.66 5.88 -3.50
C PHE A 63 -1.81 6.52 -4.27
N ARG A 64 -2.22 5.94 -5.42
CA ARG A 64 -3.35 6.42 -6.21
C ARG A 64 -4.66 6.33 -5.42
N ASP A 65 -4.93 5.17 -4.82
CA ASP A 65 -6.17 4.91 -4.11
C ASP A 65 -6.26 5.79 -2.86
N THR A 66 -5.13 6.02 -2.17
CA THR A 66 -5.06 6.93 -1.02
C THR A 66 -5.32 8.37 -1.43
N ALA A 67 -4.79 8.83 -2.58
CA ALA A 67 -5.07 10.18 -3.07
C ALA A 67 -6.56 10.38 -3.41
N LEU A 68 -7.24 9.35 -3.95
CA LEU A 68 -8.68 9.38 -4.24
C LEU A 68 -9.53 9.27 -2.97
N ALA A 69 -9.07 8.51 -1.98
CA ALA A 69 -9.75 8.30 -0.70
C ALA A 69 -9.45 9.40 0.33
N LEU A 70 -8.52 10.32 0.07
CA LEU A 70 -8.09 11.37 1.00
C LEU A 70 -9.25 12.20 1.58
N PRO A 71 -10.26 12.62 0.79
CA PRO A 71 -11.42 13.34 1.33
C PRO A 71 -12.33 12.48 2.22
N LEU A 72 -12.31 11.16 2.01
CA LEU A 72 -13.12 10.17 2.73
C LEU A 72 -12.43 9.66 3.99
N LEU A 73 -11.10 9.80 4.11
CA LEU A 73 -10.33 9.31 5.27
C LEU A 73 -10.88 9.81 6.61
N ALA A 74 -11.31 11.07 6.68
CA ALA A 74 -11.87 11.65 7.91
C ALA A 74 -13.21 11.02 8.33
N SER A 75 -13.91 10.35 7.41
CA SER A 75 -15.14 9.61 7.68
C SER A 75 -14.94 8.11 7.89
N LEU A 76 -13.73 7.60 7.67
CA LEU A 76 -13.41 6.18 7.88
C LEU A 76 -13.08 5.89 9.33
N ASP A 77 -13.25 4.63 9.72
CA ASP A 77 -12.88 4.15 11.04
C ASP A 77 -11.37 4.37 11.31
N PHE A 78 -11.02 4.60 12.58
CA PHE A 78 -9.64 4.84 13.01
C PHE A 78 -8.68 3.73 12.59
N TYR A 79 -9.10 2.46 12.68
CA TYR A 79 -8.27 1.32 12.29
C TYR A 79 -7.94 1.32 10.80
N ILE A 80 -8.92 1.64 9.94
CA ILE A 80 -8.73 1.71 8.48
C ILE A 80 -7.80 2.88 8.14
N THR A 81 -7.99 4.03 8.81
CA THR A 81 -7.12 5.20 8.63
C THR A 81 -5.68 4.89 9.02
N LEU A 82 -5.46 4.22 10.14
CA LEU A 82 -4.13 3.79 10.59
C LEU A 82 -3.48 2.85 9.58
N ASP A 83 -4.23 1.86 9.07
CA ASP A 83 -3.73 0.92 8.06
C ASP A 83 -3.33 1.63 6.75
N ILE A 84 -4.16 2.55 6.26
CA ILE A 84 -3.84 3.35 5.06
C ILE A 84 -2.60 4.21 5.29
N VAL A 85 -2.51 4.88 6.44
CA VAL A 85 -1.35 5.71 6.79
C VAL A 85 -0.08 4.85 6.87
N GLY A 86 -0.14 3.69 7.52
CA GLY A 86 0.98 2.75 7.63
C GLY A 86 1.46 2.24 6.26
N GLN A 87 0.54 1.86 5.38
CA GLN A 87 0.86 1.38 4.02
C GLN A 87 1.51 2.45 3.14
N ASN A 88 1.23 3.74 3.35
CA ASN A 88 1.84 4.85 2.61
C ASN A 88 3.15 5.33 3.22
N LEU A 89 3.25 5.37 4.55
CA LEU A 89 4.47 5.83 5.24
C LEU A 89 5.63 4.85 5.06
N LEU A 90 5.37 3.55 5.11
CA LEU A 90 6.44 2.56 5.12
C LEU A 90 7.30 2.55 3.84
N PRO A 91 6.75 2.58 2.61
CA PRO A 91 7.55 2.68 1.39
C PRO A 91 8.31 4.01 1.29
N LEU A 92 7.74 5.11 1.81
CA LEU A 92 8.40 6.42 1.82
C LEU A 92 9.60 6.44 2.78
N LEU A 93 9.43 5.91 3.98
CA LEU A 93 10.51 5.77 4.96
C LEU A 93 11.63 4.88 4.44
N LEU A 94 11.29 3.77 3.78
CA LEU A 94 12.28 2.90 3.14
C LEU A 94 13.03 3.66 2.03
N GLY A 95 12.32 4.37 1.15
CA GLY A 95 12.94 5.18 0.11
C GLY A 95 13.86 6.26 0.67
N ALA A 96 13.42 6.99 1.69
CA ALA A 96 14.23 8.00 2.37
C ALA A 96 15.47 7.39 3.01
N SER A 97 15.36 6.22 3.66
CA SER A 97 16.48 5.52 4.29
C SER A 97 17.55 5.10 3.26
N ILE A 98 17.13 4.66 2.07
CA ILE A 98 18.05 4.32 0.98
C ILE A 98 18.75 5.58 0.46
N LEU A 99 18.03 6.68 0.28
CA LEU A 99 18.60 7.96 -0.16
C LEU A 99 19.62 8.50 0.85
N THR A 100 19.33 8.43 2.16
CA THR A 100 20.28 8.86 3.19
C THR A 100 21.52 7.97 3.22
N ALA A 101 21.38 6.65 3.03
CA ALA A 101 22.54 5.76 2.91
C ALA A 101 23.41 6.10 1.69
N LEU A 102 22.80 6.35 0.53
CA LEU A 102 23.55 6.73 -0.67
C LEU A 102 24.27 8.07 -0.49
N ALA A 103 23.61 9.05 0.14
CA ALA A 103 24.22 10.33 0.46
C ALA A 103 25.38 10.20 1.45
N GLN A 104 25.24 9.37 2.49
CA GLN A 104 26.31 9.09 3.45
C GLN A 104 27.51 8.46 2.74
N ILE A 105 27.31 7.40 1.96
CA ILE A 105 28.40 6.76 1.21
C ILE A 105 29.09 7.77 0.28
N ALA A 106 28.33 8.61 -0.42
CA ALA A 106 28.89 9.60 -1.35
C ALA A 106 29.68 10.72 -0.65
N LEU A 107 29.26 11.15 0.54
CA LEU A 107 29.87 12.28 1.25
C LEU A 107 30.99 11.88 2.20
N THR A 108 30.85 10.75 2.90
CA THR A 108 31.79 10.32 3.94
C THR A 108 32.63 9.11 3.53
N SER A 109 32.26 8.39 2.46
CA SER A 109 32.86 7.09 2.10
C SER A 109 32.80 6.05 3.23
N GLU A 110 31.97 6.28 4.24
CA GLU A 110 31.77 5.37 5.37
C GLU A 110 30.54 4.50 5.15
N PHE A 111 30.52 3.36 5.85
CA PHE A 111 29.40 2.44 5.80
C PHE A 111 28.18 2.99 6.60
N PRO A 112 26.96 2.99 6.02
CA PRO A 112 25.79 3.67 6.60
C PRO A 112 25.09 2.83 7.69
N TRP A 113 25.77 2.60 8.82
CA TRP A 113 25.21 1.89 9.98
C TRP A 113 23.85 2.40 10.47
N PRO A 114 23.60 3.72 10.55
CA PRO A 114 22.30 4.22 11.01
C PRO A 114 21.15 3.77 10.10
N THR A 115 21.37 3.72 8.79
CA THR A 115 20.36 3.24 7.84
C THR A 115 20.10 1.75 8.01
N VAL A 116 21.13 0.94 8.25
CA VAL A 116 20.95 -0.51 8.50
C VAL A 116 20.09 -0.74 9.74
N LEU A 117 20.31 0.02 10.81
CA LEU A 117 19.50 -0.06 12.03
C LEU A 117 18.04 0.38 11.79
N ILE A 118 17.81 1.40 10.97
CA ILE A 118 16.46 1.86 10.59
C ILE A 118 15.73 0.79 9.78
N ILE A 119 16.39 0.20 8.77
CA ILE A 119 15.78 -0.86 7.95
C ILE A 119 15.47 -2.09 8.82
N ALA A 120 16.39 -2.48 9.70
CA ALA A 120 16.19 -3.60 10.61
C ALA A 120 15.01 -3.37 11.58
N SER A 121 14.89 -2.18 12.17
CA SER A 121 13.77 -1.85 13.05
C SER A 121 12.42 -1.84 12.30
N MET A 122 12.39 -1.31 11.07
CA MET A 122 11.21 -1.34 10.22
C MET A 122 10.77 -2.77 9.88
N THR A 123 11.70 -3.72 9.75
CA THR A 123 11.36 -5.13 9.52
C THR A 123 10.84 -5.83 10.77
N MET A 124 11.34 -5.47 11.96
CA MET A 124 10.90 -6.08 13.23
C MET A 124 9.48 -5.68 13.63
N VAL A 125 9.03 -4.46 13.30
CA VAL A 125 7.66 -3.99 13.57
C VAL A 125 6.59 -4.75 12.78
N ARG A 126 7.00 -5.53 11.76
CA ARG A 126 6.10 -6.34 10.91
C ARG A 126 5.94 -7.80 11.36
N CYS A 127 6.69 -8.25 12.37
CA CYS A 127 6.60 -9.60 12.95
C CYS A 127 5.85 -9.55 14.27
#